data_AF-A0A2J6XUA5-F1
#
_entry.id   AF-A0A2J6XUA5-F1
#
_cell.length_a   1.000
_cell.length_b   1.000
_cell.length_c   1.000
_cell.angle_alpha   90.00
_cell.angle_beta   90.00
_cell.angle_gamma   90.00
#
_symmetry.space_group_name_H-M   'P 1'
#
loop_
_entity.id
_entity.type
_entity.pdbx_description
1 polymer ?
#
loop_
_entity_poly.entity_id
_entity_poly.type
_entity_poly.pdbx_seq_one_letter_code
_entity_poly.pdbx_strand_id
1 'polypeptide(L)'
;MSIPKEELYPIVREIVLQELEIRIPIHSEIVDLKSSVERLILAQEKTEERIEELVQAQKRTEEEIRELTLALKNIQEEINGITKELGELSHSIGFQLEDRAYRSLPFLLKRDFGIEVKANLSLRHVIDFVDRLKDIREVIAGEIFPIIVTYMTEPEIEEFAKSKGITIYYSYDFEPIY
;
A
#
# COMPACT_ATOMS: atom_id res chain seq x y z
N MET A 1 10.09 101.36 27.97
CA MET A 1 9.45 100.92 29.22
C MET A 1 10.30 99.75 29.72
N SER A 2 11.21 99.99 30.66
CA SER A 2 12.01 98.91 31.25
C SER A 2 11.20 98.28 32.36
N ILE A 3 10.91 96.99 32.24
CA ILE A 3 10.34 96.20 33.33
C ILE A 3 11.38 96.21 34.48
N PRO A 4 10.99 96.56 35.72
CA PRO A 4 11.88 96.49 36.88
C PRO A 4 12.42 95.06 37.03
N LYS A 5 13.69 94.92 37.45
CA LYS A 5 14.31 93.58 37.61
C LYS A 5 13.54 92.71 38.61
N GLU A 6 12.89 93.37 39.58
CA GLU A 6 12.07 92.77 40.63
C GLU A 6 10.80 92.10 40.06
N GLU A 7 10.23 92.64 38.98
CA GLU A 7 9.05 92.06 38.30
C GLU A 7 9.46 91.01 37.25
N LEU A 8 10.66 91.13 36.68
CA LEU A 8 11.16 90.21 35.65
C LEU A 8 11.60 88.85 36.23
N TYR A 9 12.16 88.85 37.45
CA TYR A 9 12.67 87.64 38.10
C TYR A 9 11.63 86.52 38.29
N PRO A 10 10.43 86.77 38.85
CA PRO A 10 9.41 85.73 39.00
C PRO A 10 8.92 85.18 37.65
N ILE A 11 8.77 86.04 36.63
CA ILE A 11 8.34 85.63 35.29
C ILE A 11 9.38 84.71 34.64
N VAL A 12 10.65 85.09 34.69
CA VAL A 12 11.75 84.26 34.15
C VAL A 12 11.84 82.94 34.91
N ARG A 13 11.68 82.95 36.24
CA ARG A 13 11.69 81.73 37.05
C ARG A 13 10.57 80.78 36.65
N GLU A 14 9.36 81.28 36.43
CA GLU A 14 8.20 80.45 36.07
C GLU A 14 8.33 79.88 34.65
N ILE A 15 8.82 80.67 33.69
CA ILE A 15 9.13 80.19 32.33
C ILE A 15 10.18 79.07 32.39
N VAL A 16 11.25 79.27 33.17
CA VAL A 16 12.30 78.25 33.33
C VAL A 16 11.75 76.98 33.97
N LEU A 17 10.85 77.09 34.96
CA LEU A 17 10.22 75.92 35.59
C LEU A 17 9.33 75.16 34.60
N GLN A 18 8.51 75.85 33.82
CA GLN A 18 7.66 75.23 32.79
C GLN A 18 8.51 74.54 31.71
N GLU A 19 9.61 75.16 31.27
CA GLU A 19 10.53 74.53 30.32
C GLU A 19 11.23 73.29 30.90
N LEU A 20 11.62 73.33 32.18
CA LEU A 20 12.24 72.19 32.86
C LEU A 20 11.25 71.03 33.04
N GLU A 21 9.99 71.34 33.38
CA GLU A 21 8.91 70.36 33.56
C GLU A 21 8.61 69.58 32.26
N ILE A 22 8.80 70.20 31.10
CA ILE A 22 8.63 69.55 29.79
C ILE A 22 9.90 68.82 29.33
N ARG A 23 11.09 69.42 29.49
CA ARG A 23 12.34 68.83 28.97
C ARG A 23 12.78 67.57 29.73
N ILE A 24 12.56 67.51 31.05
CA ILE A 24 13.01 66.38 31.86
C ILE A 24 12.31 65.06 31.43
N PRO A 25 10.96 65.00 31.29
CA PRO A 25 10.27 63.81 30.78
C PRO A 25 10.68 63.42 29.35
N ILE A 26 10.82 64.40 28.45
CA ILE A 26 11.27 64.13 27.06
C ILE A 26 12.65 63.47 27.07
N HIS A 27 13.58 63.96 27.90
CA HIS A 27 14.90 63.35 27.99
C HIS A 27 14.83 61.91 28.51
N SER A 28 14.01 61.62 29.53
CA SER A 28 13.85 60.24 30.00
C SER A 28 13.22 59.33 28.94
N GLU A 29 12.18 59.78 28.23
CA GLU A 29 11.55 59.00 27.17
C GLU A 29 12.52 58.72 26.01
N ILE A 30 13.38 59.68 25.65
CA ILE A 30 14.43 59.48 24.64
C ILE A 30 15.43 58.42 25.09
N VAL A 31 15.84 58.44 26.37
CA VAL A 31 16.75 57.43 26.93
C VAL A 31 16.10 56.05 26.94
N ASP A 32 14.84 55.95 27.34
CA ASP A 32 14.07 54.70 27.35
C ASP A 32 13.85 54.15 25.94
N LEU A 33 13.55 55.03 24.97
CA LEU A 33 13.40 54.67 23.57
C LEU A 33 14.73 54.16 23.01
N LYS A 34 15.84 54.83 23.31
CA LYS A 34 17.18 54.37 22.90
C LYS A 34 17.47 52.96 23.42
N SER A 35 17.20 52.71 24.70
CA SER A 35 17.39 51.37 25.28
C SER A 35 16.48 50.31 24.64
N SER A 36 15.26 50.70 24.24
CA SER A 36 14.31 49.81 23.58
C SER A 36 14.76 49.49 22.15
N VAL A 37 15.29 50.47 21.42
CA VAL A 37 15.88 50.26 20.09
C VAL A 37 17.11 49.34 20.16
N GLU A 38 18.01 49.55 21.12
CA GLU A 38 19.17 48.67 21.32
C GLU A 38 18.75 47.22 21.60
N ARG A 39 17.73 47.01 22.45
CA ARG A 39 17.17 45.67 22.69
C ARG A 39 16.57 45.04 21.42
N LEU A 40 15.93 45.84 20.57
CA LEU A 40 15.36 45.36 19.31
C LEU A 40 16.45 44.99 18.30
N ILE A 41 17.54 45.76 18.20
CA ILE A 41 18.68 45.43 17.33
C ILE A 41 19.27 44.08 17.75
N LEU A 42 19.56 43.90 19.04
CA LEU A 42 20.10 42.63 19.55
C LEU A 42 19.14 41.45 19.32
N ALA A 43 17.84 41.67 19.46
CA ALA A 43 16.84 40.66 19.17
C ALA A 43 16.79 40.33 17.66
N GLN A 44 16.92 41.33 16.80
CA GLN A 44 16.96 41.17 15.34
C GLN A 44 18.19 40.38 14.90
N GLU A 45 19.38 40.73 15.39
CA GLU A 45 20.63 39.99 15.11
C GLU A 45 20.49 38.51 15.49
N LYS A 46 19.97 38.22 16.69
CA LYS A 46 19.72 36.84 17.12
C LYS A 46 18.69 36.11 16.27
N THR A 47 17.69 36.81 15.74
CA THR A 47 16.73 36.19 14.81
C THR A 47 17.33 35.93 13.44
N GLU A 48 18.21 36.80 12.95
CA GLU A 48 18.92 36.58 11.68
C GLU A 48 19.83 35.35 11.77
N GLU A 49 20.59 35.21 12.86
CA GLU A 49 21.42 34.02 13.11
C GLU A 49 20.57 32.73 13.10
N ARG A 50 19.43 32.73 13.81
CA ARG A 50 18.52 31.57 13.83
C ARG A 50 17.93 31.25 12.47
N ILE A 51 17.63 32.27 11.67
CA ILE A 51 17.12 32.08 10.30
C ILE A 51 18.22 31.43 9.44
N GLU A 52 19.46 31.87 9.58
CA GLU A 52 20.58 31.30 8.83
C GLU A 52 20.83 29.83 9.20
N GLU A 53 20.79 29.49 10.49
CA GLU A 53 20.85 28.10 10.97
C GLU A 53 19.71 27.25 10.38
N LEU A 54 18.48 27.77 10.36
CA LEU A 54 17.33 27.07 9.79
C LEU A 54 17.45 26.88 8.28
N VAL A 55 17.95 27.86 7.54
CA VAL A 55 18.20 27.75 6.09
C VAL A 55 19.23 26.65 5.82
N GLN A 56 20.30 26.58 6.61
CA GLN A 56 21.32 25.53 6.46
C GLN A 56 20.75 24.15 6.80
N ALA A 57 19.98 24.02 7.89
CA ALA A 57 19.32 22.77 8.25
C ALA A 57 18.35 22.31 7.16
N GLN A 58 17.52 23.23 6.64
CA GLN A 58 16.57 22.94 5.57
C GLN A 58 17.29 22.48 4.29
N LYS A 59 18.39 23.14 3.91
CA LYS A 59 19.20 22.74 2.75
C LYS A 59 19.76 21.31 2.91
N ARG A 60 20.27 20.96 4.09
CA ARG A 60 20.76 19.60 4.39
C ARG A 60 19.65 18.57 4.28
N THR A 61 18.47 18.86 4.85
CA THR A 61 17.32 17.97 4.75
C THR A 61 16.82 17.82 3.32
N GLU A 62 16.83 18.88 2.50
CA GLU A 62 16.48 18.78 1.09
C GLU A 62 17.44 17.87 0.31
N GLU A 63 18.72 17.92 0.63
CA GLU A 63 19.75 17.07 0.02
C GLU A 63 19.55 15.58 0.41
N GLU A 64 19.33 15.29 1.69
CA GLU A 64 19.02 13.94 2.17
C GLU A 64 17.74 13.37 1.52
N ILE A 65 16.69 14.20 1.37
CA ILE A 65 15.45 13.80 0.69
C ILE A 65 15.71 13.46 -0.78
N ARG A 66 16.57 14.22 -1.47
CA ARG A 66 16.94 13.93 -2.87
C ARG A 66 17.67 12.59 -2.98
N GLU A 67 18.62 12.32 -2.10
CA GLU A 67 19.34 11.03 -2.08
C GLU A 67 18.40 9.85 -1.82
N LEU A 68 17.50 9.98 -0.84
CA LEU A 68 16.48 8.97 -0.56
C LEU A 68 15.56 8.74 -1.77
N THR A 69 15.16 9.80 -2.46
CA THR A 69 14.32 9.70 -3.67
C THR A 69 15.02 8.90 -4.78
N LEU A 70 16.33 9.11 -4.97
CA LEU A 70 17.12 8.34 -5.93
C LEU A 70 17.24 6.86 -5.52
N ALA A 71 17.49 6.59 -4.24
CA ALA A 71 17.55 5.22 -3.73
C ALA A 71 16.21 4.49 -3.91
N LEU A 72 15.09 5.15 -3.62
CA LEU A 72 13.75 4.58 -3.84
C LEU A 72 13.49 4.26 -5.31
N LYS A 73 13.92 5.13 -6.24
CA LYS A 73 13.80 4.87 -7.67
C LYS A 73 14.57 3.61 -8.10
N ASN A 74 15.81 3.45 -7.62
CA ASN A 74 16.61 2.27 -7.93
C ASN A 74 15.97 0.99 -7.39
N ILE A 75 15.48 1.01 -6.14
CA ILE A 75 14.75 -0.12 -5.54
C ILE A 75 13.50 -0.46 -6.36
N GLN A 76 12.76 0.55 -6.82
CA GLN A 76 11.57 0.34 -7.64
C GLN A 76 11.91 -0.34 -8.97
N GLU A 77 13.03 0.02 -9.59
CA GLU A 77 13.52 -0.63 -10.82
C GLU A 77 13.90 -2.10 -10.55
N GLU A 78 14.58 -2.41 -9.44
CA GLU A 78 14.90 -3.79 -9.03
C GLU A 78 13.65 -4.64 -8.77
N ILE A 79 12.66 -4.10 -8.04
CA ILE A 79 11.39 -4.79 -7.77
C ILE A 79 10.66 -5.14 -9.07
N ASN A 80 10.64 -4.22 -10.03
CA ASN A 80 10.02 -4.46 -11.34
C ASN A 80 10.73 -5.59 -12.10
N GLY A 81 12.06 -5.66 -12.01
CA GLY A 81 12.86 -6.75 -12.56
C GLY A 81 12.49 -8.10 -11.95
N ILE A 82 12.50 -8.19 -10.62
CA ILE A 82 12.15 -9.41 -9.87
C ILE A 82 10.71 -9.85 -10.18
N THR A 83 9.77 -8.91 -10.25
CA THR A 83 8.36 -9.21 -10.56
C THR A 83 8.22 -9.85 -11.93
N LYS A 84 9.00 -9.38 -12.92
CA LYS A 84 9.02 -9.95 -14.26
C LYS A 84 9.61 -11.36 -14.26
N GLU A 85 10.77 -11.55 -13.61
CA GLU A 85 11.42 -12.87 -13.51
C GLU A 85 10.53 -13.89 -12.79
N LEU A 86 9.86 -13.49 -11.71
CA LEU A 86 8.88 -14.32 -11.02
C LEU A 86 7.67 -14.64 -11.89
N GLY A 87 7.21 -13.72 -12.74
CA GLY A 87 6.16 -13.98 -13.71
C GLY A 87 6.56 -15.07 -14.71
N GLU A 88 7.77 -14.96 -15.27
CA GLU A 88 8.32 -15.94 -16.21
C GLU A 88 8.53 -17.31 -15.54
N LEU A 89 9.05 -17.34 -14.31
CA LEU A 89 9.20 -18.57 -13.53
C LEU A 89 7.85 -19.19 -13.15
N SER A 90 6.88 -18.38 -12.76
CA SER A 90 5.52 -18.85 -12.43
C SER A 90 4.85 -19.48 -13.64
N HIS A 91 5.06 -18.91 -14.84
CA HIS A 91 4.61 -19.54 -16.08
C HIS A 91 5.31 -20.88 -16.34
N SER A 92 6.63 -20.95 -16.17
CA SER A 92 7.39 -22.19 -16.38
C SER A 92 7.00 -23.29 -15.40
N ILE A 93 6.92 -22.95 -14.10
CA ILE A 93 6.52 -23.87 -13.04
C ILE A 93 5.05 -24.27 -13.23
N GLY A 94 4.16 -23.35 -13.60
CA GLY A 94 2.78 -23.63 -13.92
C GLY A 94 2.67 -24.70 -15.01
N PHE A 95 3.35 -24.50 -16.13
CA PHE A 95 3.38 -25.48 -17.22
C PHE A 95 3.96 -26.84 -16.79
N GLN A 96 5.08 -26.85 -16.05
CA GLN A 96 5.69 -28.09 -15.58
C GLN A 96 4.79 -28.84 -14.59
N LEU A 97 4.11 -28.11 -13.70
CA LEU A 97 3.18 -28.68 -12.74
C LEU A 97 1.95 -29.24 -13.46
N GLU A 98 1.39 -28.51 -14.41
CA GLU A 98 0.27 -28.95 -15.24
C GLU A 98 0.62 -30.21 -16.05
N ASP A 99 1.76 -30.25 -16.72
CA ASP A 99 2.18 -31.42 -17.49
C ASP A 99 2.44 -32.64 -16.60
N ARG A 100 3.08 -32.44 -15.44
CA ARG A 100 3.29 -33.52 -14.46
C ARG A 100 1.97 -33.99 -13.88
N ALA A 101 1.07 -33.08 -13.54
CA ALA A 101 -0.26 -33.37 -13.03
C ALA A 101 -1.07 -34.16 -14.06
N TYR A 102 -1.07 -33.73 -15.33
CA TYR A 102 -1.75 -34.42 -16.42
C TYR A 102 -1.28 -35.87 -16.59
N ARG A 103 0.03 -36.12 -16.47
CA ARG A 103 0.59 -37.48 -16.59
C ARG A 103 0.40 -38.34 -15.34
N SER A 104 0.51 -37.74 -14.15
CA SER A 104 0.65 -38.48 -12.89
C SER A 104 -0.66 -38.59 -12.12
N LEU A 105 -1.51 -37.56 -12.15
CA LEU A 105 -2.78 -37.56 -11.40
C LEU A 105 -3.70 -38.72 -11.77
N PRO A 106 -3.90 -39.09 -13.06
CA PRO A 106 -4.78 -40.21 -13.39
C PRO A 106 -4.31 -41.53 -12.76
N PHE A 107 -3.00 -41.76 -12.71
CA PHE A 107 -2.42 -42.95 -12.08
C PHE A 107 -2.55 -42.90 -10.55
N LEU A 108 -2.21 -41.77 -9.92
CA LEU A 108 -2.28 -41.61 -8.46
C LEU A 108 -3.71 -41.77 -7.95
N LEU A 109 -4.68 -41.13 -8.62
CA LEU A 109 -6.11 -41.23 -8.27
C LEU A 109 -6.63 -42.66 -8.41
N LYS A 110 -6.20 -43.38 -9.44
CA LYS A 110 -6.57 -44.79 -9.62
C LYS A 110 -5.95 -45.69 -8.56
N ARG A 111 -4.67 -45.48 -8.22
CA ARG A 111 -3.94 -46.31 -7.24
C ARG A 111 -4.47 -46.09 -5.81
N ASP A 112 -4.65 -44.83 -5.42
CA ASP A 112 -4.88 -44.47 -4.02
C ASP A 112 -6.37 -44.38 -3.67
N PHE A 113 -7.22 -44.05 -4.66
CA PHE A 113 -8.66 -43.83 -4.44
C PHE A 113 -9.55 -44.70 -5.35
N GLY A 114 -8.99 -45.48 -6.28
CA GLY A 114 -9.77 -46.25 -7.25
C GLY A 114 -10.49 -45.38 -8.30
N ILE A 115 -10.15 -44.09 -8.40
CA ILE A 115 -10.82 -43.13 -9.29
C ILE A 115 -10.15 -43.17 -10.67
N GLU A 116 -10.93 -43.39 -11.73
CA GLU A 116 -10.45 -43.36 -13.11
C GLU A 116 -10.77 -42.01 -13.77
N VAL A 117 -9.73 -41.26 -14.13
CA VAL A 117 -9.86 -39.95 -14.79
C VAL A 117 -9.47 -40.06 -16.26
N LYS A 118 -10.34 -39.57 -17.16
CA LYS A 118 -10.11 -39.51 -18.61
C LYS A 118 -10.35 -38.09 -19.11
N ALA A 119 -9.50 -37.60 -20.01
CA ALA A 119 -9.49 -36.21 -20.45
C ALA A 119 -10.77 -35.77 -21.20
N ASN A 120 -11.46 -36.69 -21.87
CA ASN A 120 -12.74 -36.45 -22.53
C ASN A 120 -13.69 -37.64 -22.33
N LEU A 121 -14.96 -37.38 -22.02
CA LEU A 121 -15.97 -38.43 -21.92
C LEU A 121 -16.47 -38.80 -23.32
N SER A 122 -16.23 -40.04 -23.74
CA SER A 122 -16.73 -40.60 -25.00
C SER A 122 -17.74 -41.71 -24.72
N LEU A 123 -18.59 -42.02 -25.70
CA LEU A 123 -19.55 -43.12 -25.59
C LEU A 123 -18.86 -44.47 -25.27
N ARG A 124 -17.66 -44.70 -25.82
CA ARG A 124 -16.83 -45.87 -25.51
C ARG A 124 -16.43 -45.91 -24.03
N HIS A 125 -16.11 -44.76 -23.43
CA HIS A 125 -15.77 -44.69 -22.01
C HIS A 125 -16.94 -45.06 -21.11
N VAL A 126 -18.16 -44.69 -21.47
CA VAL A 126 -19.37 -45.09 -20.73
C VAL A 126 -19.59 -46.60 -20.85
N ILE A 127 -19.42 -47.18 -22.04
CA ILE A 127 -19.53 -48.63 -22.25
C ILE A 127 -18.48 -49.40 -21.43
N ASP A 128 -17.20 -49.01 -21.53
CA ASP A 128 -16.11 -49.65 -20.79
C ASP A 128 -16.36 -49.60 -19.27
N PHE A 129 -16.92 -48.49 -18.78
CA PHE A 129 -17.26 -48.32 -17.37
C PHE A 129 -18.40 -49.23 -16.94
N VAL A 130 -19.45 -49.35 -17.76
CA VAL A 130 -20.56 -50.30 -17.51
C VAL A 130 -20.05 -51.74 -17.45
N ASP A 131 -19.12 -52.13 -18.33
CA ASP A 131 -18.58 -53.48 -18.32
C ASP A 131 -17.77 -53.76 -17.05
N ARG A 132 -16.92 -52.82 -16.61
CA ARG A 132 -16.21 -52.97 -15.33
C ARG A 132 -17.14 -52.99 -14.12
N LEU A 133 -18.25 -52.25 -14.16
CA LEU A 133 -19.23 -52.29 -13.08
C LEU A 133 -19.86 -53.68 -12.92
N LYS A 134 -19.95 -54.48 -13.99
CA LYS A 134 -20.41 -55.89 -13.88
C LYS A 134 -19.44 -56.70 -13.03
N ASP A 135 -18.15 -56.62 -13.34
CA ASP A 135 -17.10 -57.33 -12.60
C ASP A 135 -17.07 -56.92 -11.11
N ILE A 136 -17.25 -55.63 -10.82
CA ILE A 136 -17.24 -55.11 -9.44
C ILE A 136 -18.49 -55.56 -8.67
N ARG A 137 -19.65 -55.60 -9.32
CA ARG A 137 -20.93 -56.07 -8.72
C ARG A 137 -20.88 -57.54 -8.33
N GLU A 138 -20.06 -58.35 -8.99
CA GLU A 138 -19.89 -59.77 -8.62
C GLU A 138 -19.06 -59.95 -7.34
N VAL A 139 -18.22 -58.97 -7.00
CA VAL A 139 -17.28 -59.06 -5.85
C VAL A 139 -17.78 -58.28 -4.64
N ILE A 140 -18.53 -57.19 -4.83
CA ILE A 140 -18.98 -56.30 -3.75
C ILE A 140 -20.47 -56.54 -3.47
N ALA A 141 -20.78 -57.00 -2.25
CA ALA A 141 -22.14 -57.29 -1.80
C ALA A 141 -22.95 -56.04 -1.36
N GLY A 142 -22.51 -54.84 -1.75
CA GLY A 142 -23.08 -53.55 -1.35
C GLY A 142 -23.75 -52.81 -2.50
N GLU A 143 -24.50 -51.76 -2.16
CA GLU A 143 -25.06 -50.85 -3.15
C GLU A 143 -23.94 -50.03 -3.80
N ILE A 144 -23.82 -50.12 -5.13
CA ILE A 144 -22.83 -49.39 -5.91
C ILE A 144 -23.53 -48.22 -6.59
N PHE A 145 -23.07 -47.00 -6.31
CA PHE A 145 -23.55 -45.77 -6.93
C PHE A 145 -22.53 -45.26 -7.95
N PRO A 146 -22.70 -45.57 -9.25
CA PRO A 146 -21.74 -45.20 -10.27
C PRO A 146 -21.87 -43.72 -10.65
N ILE A 147 -20.78 -42.97 -10.46
CA ILE A 147 -20.69 -41.53 -10.78
C ILE A 147 -19.64 -41.31 -11.87
N ILE A 148 -19.96 -40.45 -12.84
CA ILE A 148 -19.00 -39.85 -13.77
C ILE A 148 -18.96 -38.35 -13.52
N VAL A 149 -17.76 -37.79 -13.35
CA VAL A 149 -17.55 -36.33 -13.29
C VAL A 149 -16.88 -35.87 -14.57
N THR A 150 -17.43 -34.86 -15.25
CA THR A 150 -16.86 -34.33 -16.50
C THR A 150 -16.99 -32.82 -16.59
N TYR A 151 -16.10 -32.14 -17.30
CA TYR A 151 -16.27 -30.70 -17.58
C TYR A 151 -17.34 -30.45 -18.65
N MET A 152 -17.44 -31.34 -19.63
CA MET A 152 -18.41 -31.27 -20.73
C MET A 152 -18.66 -32.64 -21.34
N THR A 153 -19.86 -32.85 -21.89
CA THR A 153 -20.22 -34.04 -22.67
C THR A 153 -21.33 -33.73 -23.67
N GLU A 154 -21.48 -34.55 -24.70
CA GLU A 154 -22.57 -34.41 -25.67
C GLU A 154 -23.89 -34.93 -25.07
N PRO A 155 -25.05 -34.30 -25.35
CA PRO A 155 -26.34 -34.71 -24.80
C PRO A 155 -26.67 -36.19 -25.00
N GLU A 156 -26.30 -36.75 -26.16
CA GLU A 156 -26.49 -38.17 -26.49
C GLU A 156 -25.74 -39.11 -25.55
N ILE A 157 -24.53 -38.72 -25.11
CA ILE A 157 -23.70 -39.49 -24.18
C ILE A 157 -24.28 -39.41 -22.77
N GLU A 158 -24.80 -38.24 -22.38
CA GLU A 158 -25.46 -38.04 -21.10
C GLU A 158 -26.74 -38.88 -20.98
N GLU A 159 -27.59 -38.86 -22.01
CA GLU A 159 -28.79 -39.70 -22.08
C GLU A 159 -28.44 -41.19 -22.03
N PHE A 160 -27.38 -41.59 -22.76
CA PHE A 160 -26.91 -42.97 -22.74
C PHE A 160 -26.43 -43.40 -21.34
N ALA A 161 -25.62 -42.59 -20.66
CA ALA A 161 -25.15 -42.90 -19.31
C ALA A 161 -26.32 -43.00 -18.30
N LYS A 162 -27.27 -42.06 -18.37
CA LYS A 162 -28.50 -42.09 -17.57
C LYS A 162 -29.32 -43.36 -17.82
N SER A 163 -29.45 -43.80 -19.08
CA SER A 163 -30.14 -45.05 -19.43
C SER A 163 -29.48 -46.31 -18.82
N LYS A 164 -28.19 -46.23 -18.47
CA LYS A 164 -27.43 -47.30 -17.81
C LYS A 164 -27.37 -47.17 -16.29
N GLY A 165 -28.10 -46.19 -15.72
CA GLY A 165 -28.14 -45.94 -14.28
C GLY A 165 -26.86 -45.30 -13.74
N ILE A 166 -26.12 -44.58 -14.59
CA ILE A 166 -24.92 -43.82 -14.20
C ILE A 166 -25.28 -42.35 -14.08
N THR A 167 -24.91 -41.72 -12.96
CA THR A 167 -25.12 -40.29 -12.75
C THR A 167 -23.92 -39.51 -13.26
N ILE A 168 -24.16 -38.49 -14.08
CA ILE A 168 -23.14 -37.54 -14.51
C ILE A 168 -23.26 -36.27 -13.67
N TYR A 169 -22.14 -35.81 -13.12
CA TYR A 169 -21.99 -34.49 -12.52
C TYR A 169 -21.02 -33.65 -13.33
N TYR A 170 -21.30 -32.36 -13.46
CA TYR A 170 -20.34 -31.47 -14.08
C TYR A 170 -19.34 -30.96 -13.06
N SER A 171 -18.07 -30.83 -13.46
CA SER A 171 -17.02 -30.41 -12.54
C SER A 171 -17.27 -29.02 -11.92
N TYR A 172 -18.04 -28.17 -12.61
CA TYR A 172 -18.45 -26.84 -12.12
C TYR A 172 -19.67 -26.87 -11.19
N ASP A 173 -20.34 -28.01 -11.02
CA ASP A 173 -21.44 -28.17 -10.06
C ASP A 173 -20.93 -28.36 -8.62
N PHE A 174 -19.62 -28.58 -8.44
CA PHE A 174 -18.98 -28.73 -7.14
C PHE A 174 -18.51 -27.38 -6.61
N GLU A 175 -18.78 -27.10 -5.33
CA GLU A 175 -18.23 -25.91 -4.67
C GLU A 175 -16.69 -26.01 -4.60
N PRO A 176 -15.96 -24.91 -4.88
CA PRO A 176 -14.52 -24.90 -4.69
C PRO A 176 -14.21 -25.11 -3.21
N ILE A 177 -13.33 -26.07 -2.91
CA ILE A 177 -12.79 -26.24 -1.56
C ILE A 177 -11.77 -25.10 -1.36
N TYR A 178 -12.21 -24.00 -0.73
CA TYR A 178 -11.36 -22.87 -0.34
C TYR A 178 -10.63 -23.14 0.99
#